data_AF-A0A1V6AJW2-F1
#
_entry.id   AF-A0A1V6AJW2-F1
#
_cell.length_a   1.000
_cell.length_b   1.000
_cell.length_c   1.000
_cell.angle_alpha   90.00
_cell.angle_beta   90.00
_cell.angle_gamma   90.00
#
_symmetry.space_group_name_H-M   'P 1'
#
loop_
_entity.id
_entity.type
_entity.pdbx_description
1 polymer ?
#
loop_
_entity_poly.entity_id
_entity_poly.type
_entity_poly.pdbx_seq_one_letter_code
_entity_poly.pdbx_strand_id
1 'polypeptide(L)'
;MRIFAIRDETDSTNKDIAFLIYYEREKRFYIELPDNADPWETPLLLSSFLKRGEKTVNAYWSRIWVQQRIIPSDRQNIGQILKDNKLEAYDEFDLLMLANGRCAQDNYYLVPVSEVNLPENYMRRFQKKIEDIVPLAENQLLVFFRDGNVKKCDVKSFLINNKAFLPILKDSNLFRRVSIQPGGYGVFWGENLNITDNVLYDCGKDVPLSLEDFRLFVENRVINTAEAAELLDCSRQNIDDLIRRNKLHPIKVTNKNKLFLKSEIIQRNWK
;
A
#
# COMPACT_ATOMS: atom_id res chain seq x y z
N MET A 1 4.17 -0.39 -12.56
CA MET A 1 5.13 -1.16 -11.73
C MET A 1 6.14 -1.76 -12.68
N ARG A 2 7.43 -1.75 -12.32
CA ARG A 2 8.50 -2.40 -13.09
C ARG A 2 9.15 -3.46 -12.22
N ILE A 3 9.51 -4.59 -12.80
CA ILE A 3 10.04 -5.73 -12.06
C ILE A 3 11.33 -6.19 -12.73
N PHE A 4 12.31 -6.52 -11.89
CA PHE A 4 13.61 -6.98 -12.32
C PHE A 4 14.03 -8.18 -11.48
N ALA A 5 14.46 -9.25 -12.13
CA ALA A 5 15.18 -10.31 -11.46
C ALA A 5 16.59 -9.82 -11.10
N ILE A 6 17.03 -10.13 -9.89
CA ILE A 6 18.41 -9.97 -9.41
C ILE A 6 19.12 -11.29 -9.69
N ARG A 7 20.20 -11.25 -10.47
CA ARG A 7 21.02 -12.40 -10.85
C ARG A 7 22.48 -12.14 -10.53
N ASP A 8 23.27 -13.21 -10.38
CA ASP A 8 24.71 -13.14 -10.20
C ASP A 8 25.42 -13.49 -11.53
N GLU A 9 26.35 -12.65 -11.99
CA GLU A 9 27.12 -12.91 -13.22
C GLU A 9 28.02 -14.15 -13.12
N THR A 10 28.38 -14.56 -11.90
CA THR A 10 29.21 -15.75 -11.65
C THR A 10 28.40 -17.05 -11.66
N ASP A 11 27.07 -16.97 -11.56
CA ASP A 11 26.19 -18.13 -11.60
C ASP A 11 25.83 -18.51 -13.04
N SER A 12 26.44 -19.59 -13.52
CA SER A 12 26.18 -20.16 -14.85
C SER A 12 24.74 -20.61 -15.10
N THR A 13 23.93 -20.82 -14.04
CA THR A 13 22.54 -21.26 -14.16
C THR A 13 21.56 -20.11 -14.44
N ASN A 14 22.01 -18.86 -14.34
CA ASN A 14 21.18 -17.65 -14.47
C ASN A 14 19.96 -17.67 -13.54
N LYS A 15 20.13 -18.17 -12.33
CA LYS A 15 19.06 -18.26 -11.34
C LYS A 15 18.59 -16.86 -10.93
N ASP A 16 17.27 -16.71 -10.80
CA ASP A 16 16.67 -15.51 -10.21
C ASP A 16 16.77 -15.58 -8.69
N ILE A 17 17.70 -14.81 -8.12
CA ILE A 17 18.06 -14.84 -6.69
C ILE A 17 17.03 -14.06 -5.86
N ALA A 18 16.54 -12.95 -6.40
CA ALA A 18 15.52 -12.10 -5.81
C ALA A 18 14.85 -11.27 -6.91
N PHE A 19 13.79 -10.54 -6.57
CA PHE A 19 13.08 -9.65 -7.49
C PHE A 19 13.02 -8.24 -6.92
N LEU A 20 13.56 -7.26 -7.64
CA LEU A 20 13.39 -5.85 -7.35
C LEU A 20 12.12 -5.35 -8.04
N ILE A 21 11.21 -4.79 -7.25
CA ILE A 21 9.95 -4.22 -7.70
C ILE A 21 10.01 -2.71 -7.50
N TYR A 22 9.71 -1.96 -8.56
CA TYR A 22 9.71 -0.51 -8.56
C TYR A 22 8.33 0.06 -8.89
N TYR A 23 7.79 0.85 -7.96
CA TYR A 23 6.59 1.66 -8.12
C TYR A 23 7.00 3.07 -8.55
N GLU A 24 6.96 3.30 -9.86
CA GLU A 24 7.49 4.50 -10.52
C GLU A 24 6.84 5.80 -10.06
N ARG A 25 5.50 5.83 -9.93
CA ARG A 25 4.78 7.02 -9.48
C ARG A 25 5.19 7.45 -8.07
N GLU A 26 5.35 6.49 -7.17
CA GLU A 26 5.69 6.74 -5.77
C GLU A 26 7.20 6.73 -5.51
N LYS A 27 8.00 6.43 -6.55
CA LYS A 27 9.46 6.21 -6.49
C LYS A 27 9.86 5.28 -5.35
N ARG A 28 9.16 4.15 -5.20
CA ARG A 28 9.41 3.17 -4.12
C ARG A 28 9.87 1.83 -4.65
N PHE A 29 10.84 1.27 -3.95
CA PHE A 29 11.39 -0.06 -4.21
C PHE A 29 10.89 -1.06 -3.19
N TYR A 30 10.71 -2.31 -3.60
CA TYR A 30 10.53 -3.46 -2.73
C TYR A 30 11.38 -4.60 -3.28
N ILE A 31 11.89 -5.48 -2.42
CA ILE A 31 12.60 -6.69 -2.85
C ILE A 31 11.86 -7.91 -2.34
N GLU A 32 11.68 -8.88 -3.22
CA GLU A 32 10.99 -10.13 -2.94
C GLU A 32 11.94 -11.30 -3.14
N LEU A 33 12.02 -12.13 -2.12
CA LEU A 33 12.90 -13.28 -2.08
C LEU A 33 12.09 -14.55 -2.35
N PRO A 34 12.60 -15.48 -3.19
CA PRO A 34 12.04 -16.82 -3.32
C PRO A 34 11.97 -17.57 -1.97
N ASP A 35 11.02 -18.50 -1.85
CA ASP A 35 10.86 -19.31 -0.63
C ASP A 35 12.07 -20.21 -0.40
N ASN A 36 12.67 -20.69 -1.48
CA ASN A 36 13.90 -21.48 -1.52
C ASN A 36 15.19 -20.64 -1.69
N ALA A 37 15.13 -19.32 -1.49
CA ALA A 37 16.31 -18.48 -1.59
C ALA A 37 17.39 -18.89 -0.57
N ASP A 38 18.63 -18.98 -1.05
CA ASP A 38 19.78 -19.36 -0.23
C ASP A 38 20.48 -18.10 0.34
N PRO A 39 20.64 -17.97 1.67
CA PRO A 39 21.43 -16.91 2.30
C PRO A 39 22.88 -16.80 1.81
N TRP A 40 23.47 -17.85 1.25
CA TRP A 40 24.86 -17.87 0.75
C TRP A 40 25.00 -17.37 -0.68
N GLU A 41 23.93 -17.45 -1.48
CA GLU A 41 23.90 -16.96 -2.87
C GLU A 41 23.34 -15.53 -2.96
N THR A 42 22.72 -15.03 -1.88
CA THR A 42 22.04 -13.74 -1.86
C THR A 42 22.95 -12.61 -1.38
N PRO A 43 22.76 -11.37 -1.89
CA PRO A 43 23.51 -10.21 -1.41
C PRO A 43 23.45 -10.09 0.12
N LEU A 44 24.56 -9.72 0.75
CA LEU A 44 24.71 -9.70 2.22
C LEU A 44 23.57 -8.98 2.95
N LEU A 45 23.10 -7.86 2.40
CA LEU A 45 21.98 -7.11 2.98
C LEU A 45 20.70 -7.98 3.03
N LEU A 46 20.40 -8.68 1.93
CA LEU A 46 19.21 -9.51 1.76
C LEU A 46 19.30 -10.81 2.56
N SER A 47 20.48 -11.41 2.68
CA SER A 47 20.67 -12.64 3.46
C SER A 47 20.29 -12.47 4.94
N SER A 48 20.43 -11.26 5.49
CA SER A 48 19.97 -10.93 6.85
C SER A 48 18.46 -11.10 7.05
N PHE A 49 17.65 -10.84 6.01
CA PHE A 49 16.20 -11.01 6.03
C PHE A 49 15.84 -12.49 5.99
N LEU A 50 16.51 -13.26 5.11
CA LEU A 50 16.31 -14.71 5.02
C LEU A 50 16.61 -15.42 6.34
N LYS A 51 17.67 -15.01 7.05
CA LYS A 51 18.01 -15.55 8.38
C LYS A 51 16.94 -15.28 9.44
N ARG A 52 16.09 -14.27 9.25
CA ARG A 52 14.92 -13.98 10.11
C ARG A 52 13.62 -14.63 9.58
N GLY A 53 13.67 -15.37 8.48
CA GLY A 53 12.49 -15.95 7.83
C GLY A 53 11.70 -14.93 7.00
N GLU A 54 12.23 -13.73 6.77
CA GLU A 54 11.56 -12.68 6.02
C GLU A 54 11.80 -12.88 4.52
N LYS A 55 10.71 -12.91 3.74
CA LYS A 55 10.75 -13.07 2.27
C LYS A 55 10.40 -11.79 1.49
N THR A 56 9.95 -10.77 2.20
CA THR A 56 9.68 -9.44 1.66
C THR A 56 10.58 -8.44 2.38
N VAL A 57 11.36 -7.69 1.61
CA VAL A 57 12.18 -6.58 2.12
C VAL A 57 11.40 -5.29 1.92
N ASN A 58 11.24 -4.54 3.00
CA ASN A 58 10.44 -3.31 2.99
C ASN A 58 11.08 -2.19 2.15
N ALA A 59 10.34 -1.10 1.96
CA ALA A 59 10.77 0.00 1.11
C ALA A 59 12.07 0.66 1.56
N TYR A 60 12.29 0.78 2.88
CA TYR A 60 13.49 1.38 3.41
C TYR A 60 14.74 0.57 3.04
N TRP A 61 14.75 -0.72 3.35
CA TRP A 61 15.92 -1.57 3.10
C TRP A 61 16.13 -1.87 1.62
N SER A 62 15.05 -1.94 0.84
CA SER A 62 15.13 -2.06 -0.62
C SER A 62 15.79 -0.82 -1.23
N ARG A 63 15.46 0.38 -0.74
CA ARG A 63 16.15 1.61 -1.14
C ARG A 63 17.62 1.59 -0.75
N ILE A 64 17.97 1.14 0.46
CA ILE A 64 19.38 1.01 0.88
C ILE A 64 20.16 0.06 -0.06
N TRP A 65 19.56 -1.06 -0.46
CA TRP A 65 20.16 -1.98 -1.42
C TRP A 65 20.46 -1.31 -2.78
N VAL A 66 19.51 -0.51 -3.27
CA VAL A 66 19.66 0.29 -4.50
C VAL A 66 20.76 1.34 -4.33
N GLN A 67 20.79 2.05 -3.19
CA GLN A 67 21.78 3.08 -2.90
C GLN A 67 23.22 2.55 -2.86
N GLN A 68 23.43 1.29 -2.47
CA GLN A 68 24.75 0.65 -2.51
C GLN A 68 25.31 0.47 -3.94
N ARG A 69 24.44 0.57 -4.96
CA ARG A 69 24.80 0.32 -6.37
C ARG A 69 24.93 1.56 -7.21
N ILE A 70 24.40 2.68 -6.73
CA ILE A 70 24.40 3.95 -7.45
C ILE A 70 25.41 4.93 -6.85
N ILE A 71 25.71 5.96 -7.63
CA ILE A 71 26.59 7.03 -7.20
C ILE A 71 25.90 7.81 -6.07
N PRO A 72 26.53 8.00 -4.90
CA PRO A 72 25.91 8.73 -3.78
C PRO A 72 25.52 10.18 -4.14
N SER A 73 24.42 10.65 -3.56
CA SER A 73 23.88 11.99 -3.83
C SER A 73 24.76 13.13 -3.29
N ASP A 74 25.63 12.85 -2.31
CA ASP A 74 26.55 13.80 -1.69
C ASP A 74 27.92 13.89 -2.39
N ARG A 75 28.11 13.18 -3.51
CA ARG A 75 29.36 13.23 -4.29
C ARG A 75 29.62 14.64 -4.85
N GLN A 76 30.83 15.16 -4.63
CA GLN A 76 31.22 16.53 -5.05
C GLN A 76 30.88 16.89 -6.51
N ASN A 77 31.03 15.94 -7.44
CA ASN A 77 30.79 16.16 -8.88
C ASN A 77 29.45 15.58 -9.38
N ILE A 78 28.47 15.34 -8.50
CA ILE A 78 27.21 14.69 -8.87
C ILE A 78 26.46 15.42 -9.99
N GLY A 79 26.42 16.76 -9.97
CA GLY A 79 25.74 17.54 -11.00
C GLY A 79 26.32 17.33 -12.42
N GLN A 80 27.65 17.23 -12.53
CA GLN A 80 28.31 16.94 -13.80
C GLN A 80 28.01 15.51 -14.28
N ILE A 81 28.06 14.53 -13.36
CA ILE A 81 27.75 13.13 -13.65
C ILE A 81 26.32 12.98 -14.18
N LEU A 82 25.34 13.64 -13.54
CA LEU A 82 23.95 13.61 -14.00
C LEU A 82 23.84 14.18 -15.41
N LYS A 83 24.46 15.33 -15.67
CA LYS A 83 24.47 15.98 -16.99
C LYS A 83 25.09 15.08 -18.07
N ASP A 84 26.23 14.45 -17.78
CA ASP A 84 26.93 13.56 -18.71
C ASP A 84 26.08 12.32 -19.07
N ASN A 85 25.22 11.88 -18.15
CA ASN A 85 24.28 10.78 -18.35
C ASN A 85 22.88 11.24 -18.78
N LYS A 86 22.68 12.52 -19.13
CA LYS A 86 21.40 13.10 -19.57
C LYS A 86 20.28 12.99 -18.53
N LEU A 87 20.62 13.05 -17.25
CA LEU A 87 19.67 13.07 -16.14
C LEU A 87 19.47 14.52 -15.66
N GLU A 88 18.21 14.94 -15.55
CA GLU A 88 17.85 16.30 -15.12
C GLU A 88 18.00 16.50 -13.60
N ALA A 89 17.81 15.43 -12.83
CA ALA A 89 17.89 15.42 -11.38
C ALA A 89 18.42 14.08 -10.89
N TYR A 90 18.81 14.05 -9.61
CA TYR A 90 19.16 12.80 -8.96
C TYR A 90 17.92 11.92 -8.82
N ASP A 91 17.87 10.84 -9.57
CA ASP A 91 16.84 9.80 -9.48
C ASP A 91 17.51 8.44 -9.26
N GLU A 92 17.17 7.79 -8.14
CA GLU A 92 17.79 6.52 -7.75
C GLU A 92 17.52 5.42 -8.76
N PHE A 93 16.33 5.41 -9.36
CA PHE A 93 15.96 4.39 -10.34
C PHE A 93 16.70 4.60 -11.66
N ASP A 94 16.72 5.84 -12.17
CA ASP A 94 17.42 6.12 -13.43
C ASP A 94 18.92 5.84 -13.31
N LEU A 95 19.55 6.25 -12.19
CA LEU A 95 20.95 5.95 -11.91
C LEU A 95 21.22 4.45 -11.81
N LEU A 96 20.33 3.69 -11.17
CA LEU A 96 20.45 2.22 -11.07
C LEU A 96 20.41 1.57 -12.46
N MET A 97 19.59 2.10 -13.35
CA MET A 97 19.41 1.55 -14.70
C MET A 97 20.56 1.90 -15.66
N LEU A 98 21.38 2.92 -15.39
CA LEU A 98 22.58 3.21 -16.21
C LEU A 98 23.53 2.01 -16.31
N ALA A 99 23.63 1.21 -15.25
CA ALA A 99 24.47 0.01 -15.18
C ALA A 99 23.65 -1.30 -15.08
N ASN A 100 22.33 -1.24 -15.25
CA ASN A 100 21.41 -2.34 -14.99
C ASN A 100 21.68 -3.01 -13.63
N GLY A 101 21.83 -2.20 -12.57
CA GLY A 101 22.04 -2.65 -11.19
C GLY A 101 23.43 -3.16 -10.83
N ARG A 102 24.38 -3.17 -11.76
CA ARG A 102 25.78 -3.53 -11.49
C ARG A 102 26.46 -2.49 -10.63
N CYS A 103 27.40 -2.94 -9.80
CA CYS A 103 28.33 -2.07 -9.07
C CYS A 103 29.70 -2.74 -8.92
N ALA A 104 30.68 -2.01 -8.38
CA ALA A 104 32.04 -2.54 -8.18
C ALA A 104 32.19 -3.42 -6.92
N GLN A 105 31.12 -3.58 -6.12
CA GLN A 105 31.18 -4.26 -4.82
C GLN A 105 30.80 -5.74 -4.90
N ASP A 106 29.99 -6.11 -5.89
CA ASP A 106 29.48 -7.47 -6.10
C ASP A 106 29.20 -7.72 -7.59
N ASN A 107 28.83 -8.96 -7.92
CA ASN A 107 28.57 -9.39 -9.30
C ASN A 107 27.07 -9.45 -9.61
N TYR A 108 26.22 -8.76 -8.83
CA TYR A 108 24.78 -8.82 -9.07
C TYR A 108 24.33 -7.80 -10.12
N TYR A 109 23.33 -8.17 -10.91
CA TYR A 109 22.75 -7.31 -11.94
C TYR A 109 21.23 -7.53 -12.07
N LEU A 110 20.57 -6.60 -12.75
CA LEU A 110 19.13 -6.60 -12.97
C LEU A 110 18.77 -7.04 -14.39
N VAL A 111 17.79 -7.93 -14.48
CA VAL A 111 17.16 -8.36 -15.74
C VAL A 111 15.68 -8.03 -15.68
N PRO A 112 15.12 -7.23 -16.62
CA PRO A 112 13.69 -6.96 -16.66
C PRO A 112 12.87 -8.24 -16.78
N VAL A 113 11.81 -8.36 -15.99
CA VAL A 113 10.88 -9.49 -16.05
C VAL A 113 9.44 -8.99 -16.06
N SER A 114 8.56 -9.73 -16.74
CA SER A 114 7.12 -9.51 -16.69
C SER A 114 6.47 -10.23 -15.52
N GLU A 115 5.33 -9.73 -15.04
CA GLU A 115 4.56 -10.34 -13.95
C GLU A 115 4.24 -11.82 -14.17
N VAL A 116 3.97 -12.23 -15.41
CA VAL A 116 3.68 -13.63 -15.78
C VAL A 116 4.84 -14.59 -15.57
N ASN A 117 6.07 -14.08 -15.45
CA ASN A 117 7.28 -14.89 -15.24
C ASN A 117 7.71 -14.91 -13.77
N LEU A 118 6.90 -14.33 -12.87
CA LEU A 118 7.22 -14.36 -11.45
C LEU A 118 6.94 -15.73 -10.85
N PRO A 119 7.78 -16.19 -9.90
CA PRO A 119 7.56 -17.44 -9.20
C PRO A 119 6.18 -17.53 -8.53
N GLU A 120 5.56 -18.71 -8.58
CA GLU A 120 4.22 -18.94 -8.01
C GLU A 120 4.11 -18.57 -6.53
N ASN A 121 5.18 -18.79 -5.75
CA ASN A 121 5.22 -18.44 -4.33
C ASN A 121 5.16 -16.92 -4.12
N TYR A 122 5.79 -16.12 -4.98
CA TYR A 122 5.60 -14.67 -4.96
C TYR A 122 4.17 -14.31 -5.32
N MET A 123 3.61 -14.89 -6.39
CA MET A 123 2.24 -14.61 -6.79
C MET A 123 1.24 -14.90 -5.67
N ARG A 124 1.43 -15.99 -4.92
CA ARG A 124 0.63 -16.33 -3.74
C ARG A 124 0.71 -15.26 -2.64
N ARG A 125 1.90 -14.74 -2.36
CA ARG A 125 2.09 -13.63 -1.39
C ARG A 125 1.54 -12.31 -1.93
N PHE A 126 1.61 -12.08 -3.24
CA PHE A 126 1.09 -10.89 -3.89
C PHE A 126 -0.45 -10.82 -3.83
N GLN A 127 -1.13 -11.96 -3.88
CA GLN A 127 -2.59 -12.04 -3.66
C GLN A 127 -2.99 -11.67 -2.21
N LYS A 128 -2.09 -11.82 -1.24
CA LYS A 128 -2.31 -11.36 0.14
C LYS A 128 -1.95 -9.89 0.37
N LYS A 129 -1.63 -9.12 -0.67
CA LYS A 129 -1.40 -7.69 -0.54
C LYS A 129 -2.72 -6.96 -0.33
N ILE A 130 -2.63 -5.85 0.39
CA ILE A 130 -3.77 -4.99 0.69
C ILE A 130 -4.24 -4.30 -0.58
N GLU A 131 -5.53 -4.41 -0.88
CA GLU A 131 -6.22 -3.72 -1.96
C GLU A 131 -6.88 -2.43 -1.48
N ASP A 132 -7.58 -2.49 -0.34
CA ASP A 132 -8.28 -1.33 0.24
C ASP A 132 -8.31 -1.40 1.77
N ILE A 133 -8.59 -0.27 2.42
CA ILE A 133 -8.71 -0.17 3.88
C ILE A 133 -9.81 0.81 4.30
N VAL A 134 -10.46 0.51 5.43
CA VAL A 134 -11.36 1.43 6.12
C VAL A 134 -10.96 1.54 7.59
N PRO A 135 -10.56 2.72 8.08
CA PRO A 135 -10.36 2.93 9.51
C PRO A 135 -11.71 2.93 10.24
N LEU A 136 -11.83 2.08 11.25
CA LEU A 136 -13.01 1.95 12.10
C LEU A 136 -12.79 2.64 13.45
N ALA A 137 -13.79 2.58 14.32
CA ALA A 137 -13.67 3.02 15.71
C ALA A 137 -12.67 2.13 16.48
N GLU A 138 -12.25 2.59 17.67
CA GLU A 138 -11.47 1.80 18.63
C GLU A 138 -10.14 1.24 18.07
N ASN A 139 -9.48 1.99 17.19
CA ASN A 139 -8.22 1.58 16.54
C ASN A 139 -8.34 0.25 15.77
N GLN A 140 -9.50 0.01 15.15
CA GLN A 140 -9.71 -1.13 14.28
C GLN A 140 -9.57 -0.72 12.81
N LEU A 141 -9.10 -1.65 11.98
CA LEU A 141 -9.04 -1.53 10.54
C LEU A 141 -9.90 -2.62 9.91
N LEU A 142 -10.71 -2.28 8.91
CA LEU A 142 -11.25 -3.24 7.97
C LEU A 142 -10.31 -3.24 6.76
N VAL A 143 -9.68 -4.39 6.49
CA VAL A 143 -8.64 -4.54 5.46
C VAL A 143 -9.16 -5.49 4.39
N PHE A 144 -9.07 -5.05 3.14
CA PHE A 144 -9.46 -5.81 1.95
C PHE A 144 -8.19 -6.29 1.26
N PHE A 145 -8.08 -7.59 1.02
CA PHE A 145 -6.94 -8.22 0.36
C PHE A 145 -7.29 -8.62 -1.07
N ARG A 146 -6.27 -8.70 -1.94
CA ARG A 146 -6.47 -9.01 -3.37
C ARG A 146 -6.97 -10.42 -3.65
N ASP A 147 -6.78 -11.34 -2.71
CA ASP A 147 -7.34 -12.69 -2.75
C ASP A 147 -8.84 -12.71 -2.41
N GLY A 148 -9.45 -11.55 -2.20
CA GLY A 148 -10.86 -11.38 -1.88
C GLY A 148 -11.19 -11.48 -0.39
N ASN A 149 -10.22 -11.84 0.46
CA ASN A 149 -10.45 -11.89 1.90
C ASN A 149 -10.63 -10.48 2.47
N VAL A 150 -11.58 -10.35 3.39
CA VAL A 150 -11.77 -9.14 4.18
C VAL A 150 -11.56 -9.47 5.64
N LYS A 151 -10.70 -8.71 6.30
CA LYS A 151 -10.38 -8.93 7.71
C LYS A 151 -10.61 -7.69 8.54
N LYS A 152 -11.15 -7.90 9.73
CA LYS A 152 -11.25 -6.88 10.77
C LYS A 152 -10.09 -7.05 11.74
N CYS A 153 -9.17 -6.10 11.71
CA CYS A 153 -7.93 -6.10 12.49
C CYS A 153 -8.04 -5.14 13.67
N ASP A 154 -7.90 -5.64 14.90
CA ASP A 154 -7.68 -4.79 16.06
C ASP A 154 -6.17 -4.51 16.17
N VAL A 155 -5.77 -3.28 15.83
CA VAL A 155 -4.35 -2.90 15.84
C VAL A 155 -3.95 -2.23 17.15
N LYS A 156 -4.85 -2.08 18.13
CA LYS A 156 -4.57 -1.38 19.38
C LYS A 156 -3.37 -1.96 20.13
N SER A 157 -3.32 -3.28 20.26
CA SER A 157 -2.21 -3.98 20.92
C SER A 157 -0.87 -3.75 20.19
N PHE A 158 -0.88 -3.76 18.86
CA PHE A 158 0.31 -3.47 18.06
C PHE A 158 0.80 -2.04 18.31
N LEU A 159 -0.11 -1.07 18.28
CA LEU A 159 0.19 0.34 18.47
C LEU A 159 0.70 0.63 19.89
N ILE A 160 0.15 -0.01 20.94
CA ILE A 160 0.56 0.21 22.34
C ILE A 160 2.00 -0.28 22.58
N ASN A 161 2.38 -1.38 21.95
CA ASN A 161 3.69 -2.00 22.14
C ASN A 161 4.84 -1.22 21.49
N ASN A 162 4.54 -0.19 20.68
CA ASN A 162 5.54 0.66 20.06
C ASN A 162 5.26 2.14 20.35
N LYS A 163 6.12 2.74 21.18
CA LYS A 163 6.01 4.15 21.61
C LYS A 163 5.93 5.14 20.43
N ALA A 164 6.45 4.81 19.26
CA ALA A 164 6.36 5.65 18.07
C ALA A 164 4.90 5.88 17.61
N PHE A 165 3.98 4.97 17.93
CA PHE A 165 2.55 5.06 17.58
C PHE A 165 1.70 5.81 18.62
N LEU A 166 2.28 6.31 19.72
CA LEU A 166 1.53 7.06 20.73
C LEU A 166 0.70 8.23 20.17
N PRO A 167 1.17 9.02 19.19
CA PRO A 167 0.34 10.06 18.57
C PRO A 167 -0.89 9.48 17.85
N ILE A 168 -0.72 8.35 17.13
CA ILE A 168 -1.79 7.65 16.41
C ILE A 168 -2.85 7.11 17.37
N LEU A 169 -2.42 6.60 18.53
CA LEU A 169 -3.32 6.09 19.57
C LEU A 169 -4.18 7.17 20.22
N LYS A 170 -3.62 8.38 20.40
CA LYS A 170 -4.28 9.47 21.12
C LYS A 170 -5.18 10.33 20.24
N ASP A 171 -4.94 10.34 18.93
CA ASP A 171 -5.70 11.17 17.98
C ASP A 171 -6.42 10.30 16.93
N SER A 172 -7.73 10.16 17.11
CA SER A 172 -8.61 9.45 16.18
C SER A 172 -8.62 10.04 14.77
N ASN A 173 -8.40 11.36 14.62
CA ASN A 173 -8.31 11.98 13.29
C ASN A 173 -7.01 11.57 12.60
N LEU A 174 -5.91 11.48 13.35
CA LEU A 174 -4.64 11.00 12.82
C LEU A 174 -4.71 9.51 12.45
N PHE A 175 -5.34 8.68 13.28
CA PHE A 175 -5.60 7.28 12.95
C PHE A 175 -6.38 7.11 11.64
N ARG A 176 -7.40 7.94 11.41
CA ARG A 176 -8.21 7.92 10.18
C ARG A 176 -7.46 8.34 8.92
N ARG A 177 -6.25 8.90 9.03
CA ARG A 177 -5.38 9.23 7.88
C ARG A 177 -4.52 8.06 7.41
N VAL A 178 -4.77 6.86 7.95
CA VAL A 178 -4.11 5.63 7.50
C VAL A 178 -4.15 5.52 5.97
N SER A 179 -3.04 5.14 5.37
CA SER A 179 -2.89 4.99 3.92
C SER A 179 -2.23 3.66 3.58
N ILE A 180 -2.46 3.15 2.37
CA ILE A 180 -1.90 1.88 1.89
C ILE A 180 -0.51 2.13 1.32
N GLN A 181 0.47 1.32 1.72
CA GLN A 181 1.81 1.37 1.15
C GLN A 181 1.76 0.98 -0.35
N PRO A 182 2.57 1.60 -1.23
CA PRO A 182 2.57 1.27 -2.65
C PRO A 182 2.74 -0.22 -2.86
N GLY A 183 1.90 -0.82 -3.71
CA GLY A 183 1.88 -2.26 -3.91
C GLY A 183 1.05 -3.09 -2.93
N GLY A 184 0.53 -2.48 -1.86
CA GLY A 184 -0.29 -3.17 -0.85
C GLY A 184 0.53 -3.88 0.23
N TYR A 185 1.78 -3.45 0.43
CA TYR A 185 2.74 -4.05 1.39
C TYR A 185 2.42 -3.82 2.87
N GLY A 186 1.34 -3.09 3.15
CA GLY A 186 0.96 -2.72 4.49
C GLY A 186 0.22 -1.39 4.50
N VAL A 187 0.00 -0.88 5.70
CA VAL A 187 -0.57 0.44 5.96
C VAL A 187 0.42 1.33 6.66
N PHE A 188 0.25 2.65 6.54
CA PHE A 188 1.14 3.61 7.15
C PHE A 188 0.46 4.91 7.57
N TRP A 189 1.12 5.62 8.49
CA TRP A 189 0.85 6.99 8.93
C TRP A 189 2.14 7.82 8.81
N GLY A 190 2.36 8.44 7.64
CA GLY A 190 3.64 9.09 7.32
C GLY A 190 4.77 8.11 6.99
N GLU A 191 6.03 8.50 7.18
CA GLU A 191 7.16 7.73 6.64
C GLU A 191 7.51 6.48 7.49
N ASN A 192 7.48 6.61 8.81
CA ASN A 192 8.09 5.63 9.72
C ASN A 192 7.10 4.82 10.54
N LEU A 193 5.80 5.15 10.48
CA LEU A 193 4.77 4.45 11.24
C LEU A 193 4.00 3.53 10.29
N ASN A 194 4.32 2.24 10.29
CA ASN A 194 3.70 1.28 9.39
C ASN A 194 3.42 -0.08 10.04
N ILE A 195 2.44 -0.78 9.49
CA ILE A 195 2.08 -2.16 9.84
C ILE A 195 2.06 -2.93 8.52
N THR A 196 2.80 -4.03 8.45
CA THR A 196 2.90 -4.83 7.23
C THR A 196 1.61 -5.59 6.93
N ASP A 197 1.41 -5.92 5.66
CA ASP A 197 0.31 -6.76 5.17
C ASP A 197 0.25 -8.11 5.88
N ASN A 198 1.38 -8.80 6.06
CA ASN A 198 1.42 -10.09 6.75
C ASN A 198 0.88 -9.99 8.19
N VAL A 199 1.27 -8.96 8.94
CA VAL A 199 0.78 -8.77 10.32
C VAL A 199 -0.73 -8.59 10.34
N LEU A 200 -1.28 -7.78 9.41
CA LEU A 200 -2.72 -7.54 9.31
C LEU A 200 -3.48 -8.77 8.84
N TYR A 201 -2.91 -9.54 7.91
CA TYR A 201 -3.50 -10.76 7.39
C TYR A 201 -3.59 -11.83 8.49
N ASP A 202 -2.52 -12.00 9.27
CA ASP A 202 -2.44 -13.05 10.30
C ASP A 202 -3.26 -12.70 11.55
N CYS A 203 -3.30 -11.44 11.98
CA CYS A 203 -4.03 -11.04 13.19
C CYS A 203 -5.52 -10.75 12.97
N GLY A 204 -5.91 -10.50 11.71
CA GLY A 204 -7.25 -10.08 11.35
C GLY A 204 -8.27 -11.21 11.41
N LYS A 205 -9.45 -10.92 11.97
CA LYS A 205 -10.59 -11.83 11.96
C LYS A 205 -11.33 -11.75 10.64
N ASP A 206 -11.61 -12.90 10.01
CA ASP A 206 -12.35 -12.94 8.76
C ASP A 206 -13.75 -12.32 8.89
N VAL A 207 -14.10 -11.53 7.89
CA VAL A 207 -15.43 -10.95 7.71
C VAL A 207 -16.04 -11.65 6.49
N PRO A 208 -17.22 -12.28 6.62
CA PRO A 208 -17.86 -13.02 5.53
C PRO A 208 -18.55 -12.07 4.53
N LEU A 209 -17.80 -11.08 4.03
CA LEU A 209 -18.19 -10.11 3.02
C LEU A 209 -16.97 -9.83 2.14
N SER A 210 -17.21 -9.52 0.88
CA SER A 210 -16.21 -9.13 -0.12
C SER A 210 -16.20 -7.60 -0.31
N LEU A 211 -15.18 -7.07 -0.99
CA LEU A 211 -15.18 -5.67 -1.43
C LEU A 211 -16.40 -5.33 -2.31
N GLU A 212 -16.86 -6.29 -3.12
CA GLU A 212 -18.02 -6.11 -4.00
C GLU A 212 -19.31 -5.89 -3.22
N ASP A 213 -19.51 -6.58 -2.09
CA ASP A 213 -20.69 -6.37 -1.23
C ASP A 213 -20.79 -4.92 -0.73
N PHE A 214 -19.64 -4.29 -0.43
CA PHE A 214 -19.61 -2.88 -0.04
C PHE A 214 -19.86 -1.94 -1.23
N ARG A 215 -19.37 -2.28 -2.43
CA ARG A 215 -19.68 -1.51 -3.65
C ARG A 215 -21.18 -1.53 -3.94
N LEU A 216 -21.79 -2.71 -3.91
CA LEU A 216 -23.23 -2.90 -4.09
C LEU A 216 -24.04 -2.18 -3.01
N PHE A 217 -23.58 -2.18 -1.75
CA PHE A 217 -24.21 -1.40 -0.70
C PHE A 217 -24.21 0.10 -1.03
N VAL A 218 -23.06 0.65 -1.44
CA VAL A 218 -22.97 2.08 -1.79
C VAL A 218 -23.88 2.40 -2.97
N GLU A 219 -23.80 1.61 -4.04
CA GLU A 219 -24.61 1.81 -5.25
C GLU A 219 -26.12 1.79 -4.97
N ASN A 220 -26.59 0.84 -4.15
CA ASN A 220 -28.02 0.62 -3.95
C ASN A 220 -28.60 1.40 -2.77
N ARG A 221 -27.77 1.78 -1.78
CA ARG A 221 -28.23 2.32 -0.48
C ARG A 221 -27.74 3.73 -0.18
N VAL A 222 -26.79 4.27 -0.94
CA VAL A 222 -26.32 5.66 -0.75
C VAL A 222 -26.83 6.52 -1.89
N ILE A 223 -27.57 7.57 -1.55
CA ILE A 223 -28.18 8.46 -2.52
C ILE A 223 -27.79 9.92 -2.28
N ASN A 224 -27.85 10.73 -3.32
CA ASN A 224 -27.55 12.16 -3.26
C ASN A 224 -28.78 13.02 -2.91
N THR A 225 -28.59 14.33 -2.78
CA THR A 225 -29.66 15.29 -2.46
C THR A 225 -30.79 15.30 -3.50
N ALA A 226 -30.52 15.08 -4.78
CA ALA A 226 -31.53 15.08 -5.83
C ALA A 226 -32.43 13.83 -5.73
N GLU A 227 -31.81 12.65 -5.61
CA GLU A 227 -32.52 11.38 -5.42
C GLU A 227 -33.34 11.38 -4.12
N ALA A 228 -32.80 11.96 -3.04
CA ALA A 228 -33.54 12.11 -1.78
C ALA A 228 -34.75 13.03 -1.92
N ALA A 229 -34.63 14.13 -2.67
CA ALA A 229 -35.72 15.07 -2.93
C ALA A 229 -36.85 14.41 -3.75
N GLU A 230 -36.49 13.62 -4.76
CA GLU A 230 -37.41 12.84 -5.58
C GLU A 230 -38.17 11.80 -4.76
N LEU A 231 -37.48 11.02 -3.91
CA LEU A 231 -38.12 10.01 -3.05
C LEU A 231 -39.08 10.58 -1.99
N LEU A 232 -38.90 11.85 -1.61
CA LEU A 232 -39.77 12.56 -0.67
C LEU A 232 -40.78 13.49 -1.35
N ASP A 233 -40.79 13.50 -2.70
CA ASP A 233 -41.60 14.42 -3.51
C ASP A 233 -41.52 15.88 -3.02
N CYS A 234 -40.29 16.37 -2.83
CA CYS A 234 -40.05 17.71 -2.30
C CYS A 234 -38.88 18.42 -2.98
N SER A 235 -38.69 19.70 -2.66
CA SER A 235 -37.58 20.48 -3.19
C SER A 235 -36.25 20.16 -2.49
N ARG A 236 -35.12 20.44 -3.17
CA ARG A 236 -33.80 20.37 -2.54
C ARG A 236 -33.66 21.32 -1.34
N GLN A 237 -34.31 22.49 -1.39
CA GLN A 237 -34.37 23.41 -0.24
C GLN A 237 -35.07 22.77 0.97
N ASN A 238 -36.08 21.93 0.74
CA ASN A 238 -36.74 21.18 1.81
C ASN A 238 -35.81 20.13 2.42
N ILE A 239 -35.00 19.43 1.61
CA ILE A 239 -33.95 18.54 2.12
C ILE A 239 -32.98 19.31 3.02
N ASP A 240 -32.53 20.50 2.59
CA ASP A 240 -31.63 21.34 3.40
C ASP A 240 -32.28 21.85 4.69
N ASP A 241 -33.56 22.19 4.67
CA ASP A 241 -34.33 22.52 5.87
C ASP A 241 -34.45 21.33 6.83
N LEU A 242 -34.73 20.13 6.32
CA LEU A 242 -34.77 18.90 7.12
C LEU A 242 -33.42 18.63 7.81
N ILE A 243 -32.30 18.85 7.12
CA ILE A 243 -30.97 18.72 7.73
C ILE A 243 -30.77 19.77 8.81
N ARG A 244 -31.11 21.04 8.56
CA ARG A 244 -31.00 22.13 9.56
C ARG A 244 -31.84 21.86 10.81
N ARG A 245 -33.00 21.22 10.65
CA ARG A 245 -33.89 20.81 11.75
C ARG A 245 -33.48 19.48 12.40
N ASN A 246 -32.33 18.91 12.02
CA ASN A 246 -31.83 17.62 12.49
C ASN A 246 -32.84 16.47 12.28
N LYS A 247 -33.51 16.48 11.12
CA LYS A 247 -34.51 15.49 10.70
C LYS A 247 -34.00 14.57 9.58
N LEU A 248 -32.87 14.94 8.95
CA LEU A 248 -32.14 14.13 7.99
C LEU A 248 -30.63 14.24 8.26
N HIS A 249 -29.92 13.12 8.22
CA HIS A 249 -28.52 13.04 8.62
C HIS A 249 -27.64 12.60 7.43
N PRO A 250 -26.95 13.53 6.75
CA PRO A 250 -26.05 13.13 5.68
C PRO A 250 -24.87 12.31 6.22
N ILE A 251 -24.56 11.18 5.58
CA ILE A 251 -23.41 10.34 5.91
C ILE A 251 -22.10 10.86 5.33
N LYS A 252 -22.18 11.74 4.32
CA LYS A 252 -21.03 12.45 3.75
C LYS A 252 -21.47 13.82 3.26
N VAL A 253 -20.69 14.85 3.60
CA VAL A 253 -20.91 16.23 3.14
C VAL A 253 -19.67 16.70 2.40
N THR A 254 -19.88 17.27 1.23
CA THR A 254 -18.85 17.93 0.42
C THR A 254 -19.36 19.32 0.01
N ASN A 255 -18.49 20.17 -0.52
CA ASN A 255 -18.89 21.51 -0.99
C ASN A 255 -19.94 21.47 -2.11
N LYS A 256 -20.03 20.36 -2.86
CA LYS A 256 -20.92 20.23 -4.03
C LYS A 256 -22.15 19.36 -3.78
N ASN A 257 -22.10 18.45 -2.81
CA ASN A 257 -23.14 17.44 -2.64
C ASN A 257 -23.16 16.85 -1.23
N LYS A 258 -24.29 16.27 -0.86
CA LYS A 258 -24.50 15.51 0.37
C LYS A 258 -25.00 14.11 0.01
N LEU A 259 -24.51 13.11 0.72
CA LEU A 259 -24.93 11.72 0.56
C LEU A 259 -25.70 11.25 1.80
N PHE A 260 -26.72 10.43 1.58
CA PHE A 260 -27.63 9.94 2.60
C PHE A 260 -27.81 8.44 2.48
N LEU A 261 -28.20 7.80 3.59
CA LEU A 261 -28.71 6.44 3.53
C LEU A 261 -30.14 6.46 2.99
N LYS A 262 -30.40 5.74 1.91
CA LYS A 262 -31.72 5.58 1.29
C LYS A 262 -32.76 5.08 2.30
N SER A 263 -32.37 4.25 3.27
CA SER A 263 -33.26 3.78 4.33
C SER A 263 -33.83 4.90 5.19
N GLU A 264 -33.01 5.89 5.56
CA GLU A 264 -33.48 7.01 6.39
C GLU A 264 -34.51 7.85 5.62
N ILE A 265 -34.28 8.05 4.32
CA ILE A 265 -35.22 8.76 3.45
C ILE A 265 -36.56 8.03 3.37
N ILE A 266 -36.55 6.73 3.05
CA ILE A 266 -37.77 5.92 2.93
C ILE A 266 -38.56 5.88 4.23
N GLN A 267 -37.89 5.75 5.39
CA GLN A 267 -38.54 5.72 6.70
C GLN A 267 -39.34 6.98 7.01
N ARG A 268 -39.09 8.10 6.32
CA ARG A 268 -39.89 9.32 6.47
C ARG A 268 -41.26 9.21 5.82
N ASN A 269 -41.42 8.38 4.79
CA ASN A 269 -42.72 8.13 4.15
C ASN A 269 -43.62 7.21 4.99
N TRP A 270 -43.15 6.72 6.13
CA TRP A 270 -43.91 5.85 7.05
C TRP A 270 -44.55 6.62 8.21
N LYS A 271 -44.44 7.95 8.22
CA LYS A 271 -45.08 8.84 9.18
C LYS A 271 -46.18 9.63 8.52
#